data_AF-A0A924UHB4-F1
#
_entry.id   AF-A0A924UHB4-F1
#
_cell.length_a   1.000
_cell.length_b   1.000
_cell.length_c   1.000
_cell.angle_alpha   90.00
_cell.angle_beta   90.00
_cell.angle_gamma   90.00
#
_symmetry.space_group_name_H-M   'P 1'
#
loop_
_entity.id
_entity.type
_entity.pdbx_description
1 polymer ?
#
loop_
_entity_poly.entity_id
_entity_poly.type
_entity_poly.pdbx_seq_one_letter_code
_entity_poly.pdbx_strand_id
1 'polypeptide(L)'
;MTVNNSKIKQSVLTINGVTFEHVDIFNVVNDFYYRIQQDPILQVPFYSVHDWPEHVERITHFWWIRFGGKPYLFSDYNPVAKHFFAGFNGELLARWLSIFKDTLNTHLKPEQAELWKNISERMGESLTIKNEMFRREYEKSQPK
;
A
#
# COMPACT_ATOMS: atom_id res chain seq x y z
N MET A 1 8.90 22.96 4.90
CA MET A 1 8.75 22.85 6.36
C MET A 1 8.99 21.41 6.72
N THR A 2 10.14 21.08 7.30
CA THR A 2 10.47 19.70 7.69
C THR A 2 9.63 19.34 8.90
N VAL A 3 8.63 18.48 8.73
CA VAL A 3 7.87 17.99 9.87
C VAL A 3 8.82 17.17 10.74
N ASN A 4 8.86 17.47 12.05
CA ASN A 4 9.71 16.74 12.98
C ASN A 4 9.24 15.28 13.05
N ASN A 5 10.12 14.35 12.69
CA ASN A 5 9.81 12.92 12.54
C ASN A 5 9.29 12.28 13.85
N SER A 6 9.67 12.86 15.01
CA SER A 6 9.15 12.49 16.33
C SER A 6 7.66 12.80 16.51
N LYS A 7 7.16 13.92 15.98
CA LYS A 7 5.75 14.32 16.10
C LYS A 7 4.83 13.49 15.22
N ILE A 8 5.31 13.10 14.03
CA ILE A 8 4.54 12.24 13.11
C ILE A 8 4.28 10.87 13.74
N LYS A 9 5.30 10.26 14.36
CA LYS A 9 5.15 8.94 15.00
C LYS A 9 4.13 8.92 16.15
N GLN A 10 3.89 10.07 16.80
CA GLN A 10 2.89 10.23 17.87
C GLN A 10 1.53 10.71 17.36
N SER A 11 1.38 10.90 16.05
CA SER A 11 0.14 11.42 15.47
C SER A 11 -0.92 10.33 15.38
N VAL A 12 -2.16 10.74 15.61
CA VAL A 12 -3.36 9.90 15.49
C VAL A 12 -4.32 10.50 14.46
N LEU A 13 -5.09 9.65 13.82
CA LEU A 13 -6.20 10.05 12.95
C LEU A 13 -7.42 9.18 13.20
N THR A 14 -8.59 9.66 12.79
CA THR A 14 -9.84 8.91 12.88
C THR A 14 -10.53 8.90 11.53
N ILE A 15 -10.86 7.71 11.05
CA ILE A 15 -11.63 7.50 9.81
C ILE A 15 -12.83 6.60 10.13
N ASN A 16 -14.03 7.06 9.78
CA ASN A 16 -15.29 6.34 10.05
C ASN A 16 -15.46 5.91 11.52
N GLY A 17 -15.00 6.73 12.47
CA GLY A 17 -15.07 6.43 13.90
C GLY A 17 -14.00 5.47 14.42
N VAL A 18 -13.10 4.96 13.57
CA VAL A 18 -11.98 4.10 13.96
C VAL A 18 -10.70 4.91 14.00
N THR A 19 -9.98 4.87 15.11
CA THR A 19 -8.72 5.62 15.32
C THR A 19 -7.50 4.76 14.97
N PHE A 20 -6.53 5.35 14.27
CA PHE A 20 -5.22 4.75 13.99
C PHE A 20 -4.11 5.65 14.51
N GLU A 21 -3.11 5.04 15.14
CA GLU A 21 -1.84 5.71 15.40
C GLU A 21 -0.93 5.57 14.17
N HIS A 22 -0.10 6.58 13.90
CA HIS A 22 0.86 6.52 12.81
C HIS A 22 1.82 5.33 12.96
N VAL A 23 2.25 5.04 14.20
CA VAL A 23 3.13 3.91 14.51
C VAL A 23 2.50 2.56 14.16
N ASP A 24 1.18 2.40 14.34
CA ASP A 24 0.48 1.16 13.96
C ASP A 24 0.48 0.97 12.44
N ILE A 25 0.25 2.06 11.69
CA ILE A 25 0.32 2.04 10.22
C ILE A 25 1.73 1.66 9.77
N PHE A 26 2.77 2.22 10.40
CA PHE A 26 4.16 1.87 10.13
C PHE A 26 4.43 0.38 10.40
N ASN A 27 4.02 -0.14 11.56
CA ASN A 27 4.25 -1.53 11.94
C ASN A 27 3.60 -2.52 10.98
N VAL A 28 2.34 -2.27 10.59
CA VAL A 28 1.65 -3.07 9.56
C VAL A 28 2.41 -3.04 8.24
N VAL A 29 2.77 -1.86 7.73
CA VAL A 29 3.46 -1.74 6.44
C VAL A 29 4.83 -2.40 6.47
N ASN A 30 5.58 -2.24 7.56
CA ASN A 30 6.90 -2.82 7.73
C ASN A 30 6.84 -4.36 7.77
N ASP A 31 5.97 -4.95 8.59
CA ASP A 31 5.80 -6.42 8.66
C ASP A 31 5.22 -6.97 7.35
N PHE A 32 4.29 -6.25 6.71
CA PHE A 32 3.74 -6.66 5.44
C PHE A 32 4.82 -6.82 4.37
N TYR A 33 5.69 -5.82 4.21
CA TYR A 33 6.77 -5.91 3.22
C TYR A 33 7.89 -6.86 3.63
N TYR A 34 8.08 -7.12 4.93
CA TYR A 34 8.92 -8.24 5.37
C TYR A 34 8.35 -9.57 4.87
N ARG A 35 7.05 -9.81 5.01
CA ARG A 35 6.37 -11.03 4.52
C ARG A 35 6.40 -11.15 3.00
N ILE A 36 6.22 -10.04 2.27
CA ILE A 36 6.33 -10.02 0.80
C ILE A 36 7.73 -10.45 0.33
N GLN A 37 8.79 -10.02 1.03
CA GLN A 37 10.16 -10.44 0.70
C GLN A 37 10.41 -11.94 0.91
N GLN A 38 9.65 -12.59 1.80
CA GLN A 38 9.74 -14.04 2.03
C GLN A 38 8.80 -14.85 1.13
N ASP A 39 7.87 -14.19 0.44
CA ASP A 39 6.90 -14.86 -0.39
C ASP A 39 7.50 -15.26 -1.75
N PRO A 40 7.51 -16.56 -2.13
CA PRO A 40 8.21 -17.01 -3.31
C PRO A 40 7.69 -16.41 -4.62
N ILE A 41 6.42 -15.95 -4.64
CA ILE A 41 5.75 -15.41 -5.83
C ILE A 41 5.73 -13.88 -5.77
N LEU A 42 5.27 -13.31 -4.65
CA LEU A 42 5.11 -11.87 -4.49
C LEU A 42 6.42 -11.12 -4.30
N GLN A 43 7.55 -11.77 -4.00
CA GLN A 43 8.84 -11.09 -4.00
C GLN A 43 9.22 -10.54 -5.39
N VAL A 44 8.81 -11.22 -6.47
CA VAL A 44 9.30 -10.96 -7.83
C VAL A 44 8.90 -9.57 -8.35
N PRO A 45 7.63 -9.12 -8.23
CA PRO A 45 7.23 -7.75 -8.59
C PRO A 45 8.00 -6.65 -7.85
N PHE A 46 8.68 -6.97 -6.73
CA PHE A 46 9.38 -6.00 -5.88
C PHE A 46 10.91 -6.05 -6.02
N TYR A 47 11.48 -6.82 -6.96
CA TYR A 47 12.93 -6.88 -7.18
C TYR A 47 13.59 -5.54 -7.53
N SER A 48 12.83 -4.56 -8.04
CA SER A 48 13.32 -3.21 -8.28
C SER A 48 13.36 -2.33 -7.02
N VAL A 49 12.94 -2.83 -5.85
CA VAL A 49 13.03 -2.11 -4.59
C VAL A 49 14.42 -2.33 -4.00
N HIS A 50 15.24 -1.29 -4.02
CA HIS A 50 16.62 -1.34 -3.50
C HIS A 50 16.74 -0.77 -2.08
N ASP A 51 15.86 0.16 -1.71
CA ASP A 51 15.81 0.76 -0.38
C ASP A 51 14.47 0.41 0.29
N TRP A 52 14.49 -0.63 1.13
CA TRP A 52 13.31 -1.09 1.85
C TRP A 52 12.84 -0.11 2.93
N PRO A 53 13.72 0.49 3.75
CA PRO A 53 13.31 1.57 4.65
C PRO A 53 12.58 2.72 3.96
N GLU A 54 13.10 3.23 2.84
CA GLU A 54 12.45 4.29 2.05
C GLU A 54 11.10 3.83 1.48
N HIS A 55 11.04 2.59 0.97
CA HIS A 55 9.80 2.01 0.46
C HIS A 55 8.72 1.93 1.55
N VAL A 56 9.07 1.40 2.72
CA VAL A 56 8.16 1.31 3.87
C VAL A 56 7.67 2.70 4.27
N GLU A 57 8.57 3.67 4.43
CA GLU A 57 8.20 5.04 4.81
C GLU A 57 7.22 5.67 3.80
N ARG A 58 7.48 5.50 2.49
CA ARG A 58 6.61 6.03 1.43
C ARG A 58 5.22 5.39 1.43
N ILE A 59 5.11 4.10 1.73
CA ILE A 59 3.82 3.40 1.78
C ILE A 59 3.09 3.66 3.10
N THR A 60 3.80 3.85 4.21
CA THR A 60 3.22 4.37 5.46
C THR A 60 2.64 5.76 5.25
N HIS A 61 3.35 6.67 4.56
CA HIS A 61 2.86 7.99 4.20
C HIS A 61 1.62 7.93 3.30
N PHE A 62 1.61 7.02 2.32
CA PHE A 62 0.44 6.80 1.47
C PHE A 62 -0.79 6.43 2.29
N TRP A 63 -0.69 5.44 3.18
CA TRP A 63 -1.81 5.02 4.02
C TRP A 63 -2.25 6.10 5.02
N TRP A 64 -1.31 6.84 5.59
CA TRP A 64 -1.60 7.97 6.45
C TRP A 64 -2.49 9.02 5.75
N ILE A 65 -2.11 9.45 4.53
CA ILE A 65 -2.94 10.37 3.74
C ILE A 65 -4.27 9.72 3.37
N ARG A 66 -4.25 8.43 2.99
CA ARG A 66 -5.46 7.72 2.58
C ARG A 66 -6.51 7.69 3.69
N PHE A 67 -6.08 7.69 4.94
CA PHE A 67 -6.95 7.75 6.11
C PHE A 67 -7.29 9.18 6.58
N GLY A 68 -6.90 10.21 5.82
CA GLY A 68 -7.21 11.61 6.12
C GLY A 68 -6.14 12.34 6.91
N GLY A 69 -4.98 11.72 7.14
CA GLY A 69 -3.82 12.36 7.73
C GLY A 69 -3.23 13.45 6.82
N LYS A 70 -2.61 14.48 7.43
CA LYS A 70 -1.93 15.54 6.66
C LYS A 70 -0.66 14.98 5.99
N PRO A 71 -0.37 15.36 4.73
CA PRO A 71 0.85 14.96 4.06
C PRO A 71 2.09 15.48 4.81
N TYR A 72 3.13 14.65 4.88
CA TYR A 72 4.41 14.98 5.52
C TYR A 72 5.64 14.65 4.66
N LEU A 73 5.46 13.95 3.54
CA LEU A 73 6.46 13.75 2.49
C LEU A 73 5.94 14.33 1.16
N PHE A 74 6.87 14.77 0.32
CA PHE A 74 6.56 15.08 -1.07
C PHE A 74 6.55 13.77 -1.86
N SER A 75 5.43 13.41 -2.48
CA SER A 75 5.32 12.16 -3.22
C SER A 75 4.26 12.28 -4.31
N ASP A 76 4.63 11.94 -5.54
CA ASP A 76 3.68 11.70 -6.61
C ASP A 76 3.37 10.19 -6.68
N TYR A 77 2.15 9.85 -6.30
CA TYR A 77 1.66 8.48 -6.36
C TYR A 77 1.01 8.23 -7.71
N ASN A 78 1.78 7.71 -8.66
CA ASN A 78 1.25 7.11 -9.89
C ASN A 78 1.23 5.57 -9.77
N PRO A 79 0.22 4.98 -9.10
CA PRO A 79 0.22 3.55 -8.82
C PRO A 79 0.00 2.72 -10.08
N VAL A 80 -0.88 3.13 -11.00
CA VAL A 80 -1.35 2.25 -12.08
C VAL A 80 -0.20 1.81 -12.98
N ALA A 81 0.61 2.75 -13.50
CA ALA A 81 1.73 2.40 -14.36
C ALA A 81 2.76 1.51 -13.65
N LYS A 82 3.08 1.81 -12.38
CA LYS A 82 4.01 1.00 -11.58
C LYS A 82 3.52 -0.45 -11.39
N HIS A 83 2.24 -0.63 -11.08
CA HIS A 83 1.65 -1.96 -10.91
C HIS A 83 1.57 -2.71 -12.24
N PHE A 84 1.22 -2.02 -13.34
CA PHE A 84 1.19 -2.62 -14.68
C PHE A 84 2.55 -3.19 -15.08
N PHE A 85 3.62 -2.38 -15.00
CA PHE A 85 4.98 -2.84 -15.34
C PHE A 85 5.54 -3.88 -14.37
N ALA A 86 5.01 -3.96 -13.15
CA ALA A 86 5.35 -5.00 -12.19
C ALA A 86 4.59 -6.33 -12.43
N GLY A 87 3.78 -6.43 -13.48
CA GLY A 87 3.05 -7.65 -13.84
C GLY A 87 1.77 -7.90 -13.04
N PHE A 88 1.17 -6.83 -12.48
CA PHE A 88 -0.06 -6.92 -11.69
C PHE A 88 -1.16 -7.71 -12.42
N ASN A 89 -1.77 -8.65 -11.69
CA ASN A 89 -2.90 -9.45 -12.14
C ASN A 89 -3.75 -9.91 -10.93
N GLY A 90 -4.88 -10.55 -11.21
CA GLY A 90 -5.84 -10.98 -10.19
C GLY A 90 -5.29 -12.01 -9.19
N GLU A 91 -4.44 -12.93 -9.63
CA GLU A 91 -3.84 -13.95 -8.76
C GLU A 91 -2.87 -13.32 -7.76
N LEU A 92 -2.01 -12.42 -8.24
CA LEU A 92 -1.10 -11.65 -7.39
C LEU A 92 -1.87 -10.77 -6.41
N LEU A 93 -2.95 -10.11 -6.85
CA LEU A 93 -3.79 -9.29 -5.97
C LEU A 93 -4.43 -10.14 -4.85
N ALA A 94 -5.00 -11.30 -5.18
CA ALA A 94 -5.62 -12.18 -4.20
C ALA A 94 -4.61 -12.65 -3.15
N ARG A 95 -3.40 -13.04 -3.57
CA ARG A 95 -2.30 -13.42 -2.67
C ARG A 95 -1.85 -12.24 -1.79
N TRP A 96 -1.71 -11.05 -2.38
CA TRP A 96 -1.34 -9.82 -1.69
C TRP A 96 -2.37 -9.50 -0.59
N LEU A 97 -3.66 -9.54 -0.92
CA LEU A 97 -4.75 -9.27 0.02
C LEU A 97 -4.81 -10.30 1.16
N SER A 98 -4.51 -11.58 0.88
CA SER A 98 -4.42 -12.61 1.91
C SER A 98 -3.32 -12.31 2.93
N ILE A 99 -2.08 -12.05 2.47
CA ILE A 99 -0.96 -11.71 3.35
C ILE A 99 -1.23 -10.42 4.10
N PHE A 100 -1.82 -9.42 3.43
CA PHE A 100 -2.14 -8.14 4.04
C PHE A 100 -3.17 -8.31 5.16
N LYS A 101 -4.23 -9.08 4.94
CA LYS A 101 -5.23 -9.41 5.97
C LYS A 101 -4.60 -10.07 7.20
N ASP A 102 -3.72 -11.05 7.01
CA ASP A 102 -3.03 -11.71 8.12
C ASP A 102 -2.11 -10.74 8.89
N THR A 103 -1.47 -9.83 8.17
CA THR A 103 -0.64 -8.77 8.77
C THR A 103 -1.50 -7.81 9.59
N LEU A 104 -2.63 -7.34 9.06
CA LEU A 104 -3.56 -6.46 9.78
C LEU A 104 -4.03 -7.11 11.08
N ASN A 105 -4.42 -8.38 11.05
CA ASN A 105 -4.86 -9.11 12.25
C ASN A 105 -3.75 -9.34 13.29
N THR A 106 -2.48 -9.27 12.87
CA THR A 106 -1.32 -9.40 13.78
C THR A 106 -1.10 -8.12 14.60
N HIS A 107 -1.30 -6.95 13.99
CA HIS A 107 -0.89 -5.66 14.58
C HIS A 107 -2.04 -4.82 15.11
N LEU A 108 -3.27 -5.05 14.65
CA LEU A 108 -4.39 -4.13 14.87
C LEU A 108 -5.53 -4.76 15.65
N LYS A 109 -6.35 -3.89 16.26
CA LYS A 109 -7.64 -4.30 16.82
C LYS A 109 -8.59 -4.76 15.70
N PRO A 110 -9.57 -5.64 15.99
CA PRO A 110 -10.47 -6.17 14.96
C PRO A 110 -11.17 -5.10 14.10
N GLU A 111 -11.62 -4.00 14.68
CA GLU A 111 -12.28 -2.89 13.96
C GLU A 111 -11.33 -2.14 13.00
N GLN A 112 -10.07 -1.95 13.40
CA GLN A 112 -9.02 -1.34 12.60
C GLN A 112 -8.63 -2.24 11.43
N ALA A 113 -8.40 -3.53 11.72
CA ALA A 113 -8.07 -4.54 10.73
C ALA A 113 -9.19 -4.67 9.67
N GLU A 114 -10.44 -4.76 10.10
CA GLU A 114 -11.59 -4.90 9.21
C GLU A 114 -11.78 -3.67 8.32
N LEU A 115 -11.67 -2.46 8.87
CA LEU A 115 -11.78 -1.23 8.09
C LEU A 115 -10.67 -1.13 7.05
N TRP A 116 -9.41 -1.39 7.43
CA TRP A 116 -8.28 -1.31 6.50
C TRP A 116 -8.35 -2.41 5.43
N LYS A 117 -8.77 -3.63 5.78
CA LYS A 117 -9.01 -4.72 4.82
C LYS A 117 -10.03 -4.28 3.76
N ASN A 118 -11.19 -3.78 4.18
CA ASN A 118 -12.26 -3.35 3.27
C ASN A 118 -11.82 -2.19 2.35
N ILE A 119 -11.01 -1.25 2.85
CA ILE A 119 -10.43 -0.19 2.02
C ILE A 119 -9.47 -0.78 0.99
N SER A 120 -8.62 -1.73 1.39
CA SER A 120 -7.62 -2.35 0.53
C SER A 120 -8.25 -3.16 -0.61
N GLU A 121 -9.30 -3.94 -0.30
CA GLU A 121 -10.07 -4.72 -1.28
C GLU A 121 -10.68 -3.82 -2.36
N ARG A 122 -11.40 -2.76 -1.94
CA ARG A 122 -11.98 -1.77 -2.88
C ARG A 122 -10.92 -1.08 -3.74
N MET A 123 -9.73 -0.81 -3.17
CA MET A 123 -8.62 -0.24 -3.92
C MET A 123 -8.04 -1.25 -4.93
N GLY A 124 -7.95 -2.53 -4.56
CA GLY A 124 -7.55 -3.61 -5.47
C GLY A 124 -8.52 -3.80 -6.65
N GLU A 125 -9.82 -3.74 -6.40
CA GLU A 125 -10.85 -3.74 -7.45
C GLU A 125 -10.68 -2.55 -8.41
N SER A 126 -10.53 -1.34 -7.84
CA SER A 126 -10.30 -0.13 -8.63
C SER A 126 -9.01 -0.21 -9.45
N LEU A 127 -7.94 -0.75 -8.86
CA LEU A 127 -6.66 -0.94 -9.54
C LEU A 127 -6.78 -1.95 -10.69
N THR A 128 -7.56 -3.01 -10.52
CA THR A 128 -7.82 -4.01 -11.57
C THR A 128 -8.44 -3.38 -12.81
N ILE A 129 -9.49 -2.57 -12.63
CA ILE A 129 -10.15 -1.84 -13.72
C ILE A 129 -9.17 -0.87 -14.40
N LYS A 130 -8.43 -0.10 -13.61
CA LYS A 130 -7.47 0.89 -14.13
C LYS A 130 -6.29 0.25 -14.86
N ASN A 131 -5.80 -0.89 -14.37
CA ASN A 131 -4.72 -1.65 -15.00
C ASN A 131 -5.15 -2.17 -16.37
N GLU A 132 -6.38 -2.67 -16.48
CA GLU A 132 -6.95 -3.10 -17.76
C GLU A 132 -7.13 -1.95 -18.74
N MET A 133 -7.60 -0.78 -18.29
CA MET A 133 -7.67 0.41 -19.13
C MET A 133 -6.28 0.86 -19.60
N PHE A 134 -5.31 0.90 -18.69
CA PHE A 134 -3.94 1.28 -19.01
C PHE A 134 -3.32 0.32 -20.03
N ARG A 135 -3.53 -0.99 -19.87
CA ARG A 135 -3.07 -2.02 -20.82
C ARG A 135 -3.56 -1.74 -22.24
N ARG A 136 -4.85 -1.46 -22.42
CA ARG A 136 -5.45 -1.18 -23.73
C ARG A 136 -4.84 0.06 -24.38
N GLU A 137 -4.63 1.13 -23.62
CA GLU A 137 -4.02 2.35 -24.14
C GLU A 137 -2.53 2.15 -24.44
N TYR A 138 -1.81 1.43 -23.58
CA TYR A 138 -0.41 1.08 -23.81
C TYR A 138 -0.23 0.27 -25.10
N GLU A 139 -1.01 -0.79 -25.29
CA GLU A 139 -1.00 -1.64 -26.50
C GLU A 139 -1.31 -0.85 -27.77
N LYS A 140 -2.29 0.06 -27.76
CA LYS A 140 -2.60 0.94 -28.90
C LYS A 140 -1.47 1.91 -29.25
N SER A 141 -0.70 2.33 -28.25
CA SER A 141 0.39 3.30 -28.43
C SER A 141 1.69 2.69 -28.96
N GLN A 142 1.82 1.34 -28.95
CA GLN A 142 3.01 0.68 -29.48
C GLN A 142 2.99 0.67 -31.02
N PRO A 143 4.13 0.96 -31.68
CA PRO A 143 4.24 0.81 -33.13
C PRO A 143 4.02 -0.66 -33.53
N LYS A 144 3.29 -0.86 -34.63
CA LYS A 144 3.02 -2.18 -35.22
C LYS A 144 4.25 -2.77 -35.91
#